data_AF-A0A520HGQ1-F1
#
_entry.id   AF-A0A520HGQ1-F1
#
_cell.length_a   1.000
_cell.length_b   1.000
_cell.length_c   1.000
_cell.angle_alpha   90.00
_cell.angle_beta   90.00
_cell.angle_gamma   90.00
#
_symmetry.space_group_name_H-M   'P 1'
#
loop_
_entity.id
_entity.type
_entity.pdbx_description
1 polymer ?
#
loop_
_entity_poly.entity_id
_entity_poly.type
_entity_poly.pdbx_seq_one_letter_code
_entity_poly.pdbx_strand_id
1 'polypeptide(L)' 'IGGGLRVVAALGESTGPNLDVVDYNEHAIGHGADAQAAAYVECRTPDGRTVFGVGIDTDIATASVRAVLSAANRA' A
#
# COMPACT_ATOMS: atom_id res chain seq x y z
N ILE A 1 2.12 -0.29 16.76
CA ILE A 1 2.54 -1.12 15.60
C ILE A 1 1.44 -1.02 14.55
N GLY A 2 1.78 -0.47 13.38
CA GLY A 2 0.94 0.39 12.54
C GLY A 2 -0.31 -0.25 11.94
N GLY A 3 -1.40 0.52 11.87
CA GLY A 3 -2.66 0.11 11.26
C GLY A 3 -2.55 -0.19 9.76
N GLY A 4 -1.62 0.47 9.06
CA GLY A 4 -1.44 0.30 7.61
C GLY A 4 -1.00 -1.11 7.20
N LEU A 5 -0.10 -1.74 7.95
CA LEU A 5 0.35 -3.11 7.67
C LEU A 5 -0.79 -4.14 7.71
N ARG A 6 -1.74 -3.98 8.65
CA ARG A 6 -2.90 -4.88 8.77
C ARG A 6 -3.86 -4.72 7.60
N VAL A 7 -4.00 -3.50 7.11
CA VAL A 7 -4.82 -3.19 5.94
C VAL A 7 -4.20 -3.81 4.69
N VAL A 8 -2.89 -3.68 4.49
CA VAL A 8 -2.21 -4.30 3.34
C VAL A 8 -2.31 -5.82 3.38
N ALA A 9 -2.15 -6.46 4.53
CA ALA A 9 -2.32 -7.91 4.67
C ALA A 9 -3.75 -8.35 4.28
N ALA A 10 -4.77 -7.69 4.84
CA ALA A 10 -6.16 -8.00 4.52
C ALA A 10 -6.53 -7.74 3.04
N LEU A 11 -5.91 -6.73 2.43
CA LEU A 11 -6.10 -6.42 1.02
C LEU A 11 -5.34 -7.39 0.12
N GLY A 12 -4.15 -7.85 0.48
CA GLY A 12 -3.43 -8.87 -0.28
C GLY A 12 -4.23 -10.18 -0.41
N GLU A 13 -5.01 -10.53 0.61
CA GLU A 13 -5.90 -11.70 0.58
C GLU A 13 -7.20 -11.49 -0.23
N SER A 14 -7.61 -10.25 -0.49
CA SER A 14 -8.95 -9.93 -1.04
C SER A 14 -8.95 -9.12 -2.34
N THR A 15 -7.86 -8.46 -2.67
CA THR A 15 -7.68 -7.75 -3.94
C THR A 15 -7.30 -8.76 -5.03
N GLY A 16 -7.77 -8.52 -6.26
CA GLY A 16 -7.60 -9.45 -7.38
C GLY A 16 -6.14 -9.71 -7.79
N PRO A 17 -5.92 -10.01 -9.08
CA PRO A 17 -4.89 -10.95 -9.58
C PRO A 17 -3.73 -11.23 -8.60
N ASN A 18 -3.76 -12.39 -7.92
CA ASN A 18 -2.73 -13.01 -7.07
C ASN A 18 -1.40 -12.21 -6.93
N LEU A 19 -1.46 -11.06 -6.24
CA LEU A 19 -0.35 -10.14 -6.03
C LEU A 19 0.26 -10.46 -4.67
N ASP A 20 1.49 -10.95 -4.69
CA ASP A 20 2.23 -11.26 -3.48
C ASP A 20 2.90 -9.98 -2.96
N VAL A 21 2.52 -9.52 -1.76
CA VAL A 21 3.11 -8.32 -1.15
C VAL A 21 4.50 -8.68 -0.65
N VAL A 22 5.52 -8.07 -1.25
CA VAL A 22 6.94 -8.33 -0.95
C VAL A 22 7.44 -7.38 0.14
N ASP A 23 7.12 -6.10 0.01
CA ASP A 23 7.53 -5.08 0.96
C ASP A 23 6.47 -3.98 1.14
N TYR A 24 6.46 -3.40 2.33
CA TYR A 24 5.56 -2.32 2.71
C TYR A 24 6.30 -1.26 3.52
N ASN A 25 6.16 -0.01 3.10
CA ASN A 25 6.71 1.12 3.84
C ASN A 25 5.68 2.22 4.00
N GLU A 26 5.67 2.84 5.18
CA GLU A 26 4.86 4.01 5.45
C GLU A 26 5.68 5.11 6.11
N HIS A 27 5.37 6.36 5.75
CA HIS A 27 5.99 7.52 6.36
C HIS A 27 5.02 8.71 6.42
N ALA A 28 5.06 9.44 7.52
CA ALA A 28 4.31 10.68 7.67
C ALA A 28 4.99 11.81 6.90
N ILE A 29 4.26 12.49 6.03
CA ILE A 29 4.68 13.70 5.33
C ILE A 29 4.20 14.92 6.13
N GLY A 30 5.14 15.72 6.61
CA GLY A 30 4.84 16.93 7.39
C GLY A 30 4.63 16.67 8.88
N HIS A 31 4.16 17.70 9.59
CA HIS A 31 3.95 17.66 11.04
C HIS A 31 2.69 18.43 11.45
N GLY A 32 2.10 18.07 12.58
CA GLY A 32 0.90 18.74 13.11
C GLY A 32 -0.40 18.17 12.56
N ALA A 33 -1.49 18.95 12.64
CA ALA A 33 -2.84 18.48 12.30
C ALA A 33 -3.03 18.17 10.80
N ASP A 34 -2.19 18.74 9.95
CA ASP A 34 -2.24 18.57 8.49
C ASP A 34 -1.20 17.55 7.98
N ALA A 35 -0.61 16.75 8.89
CA ALA A 35 0.31 15.71 8.49
C ALA A 35 -0.40 14.69 7.59
N GLN A 36 0.22 14.38 6.46
CA GLN A 36 -0.23 13.33 5.56
C GLN A 36 0.55 12.05 5.85
N ALA A 37 0.03 10.92 5.40
CA ALA A 37 0.70 9.64 5.39
C ALA A 37 0.92 9.23 3.93
N ALA A 38 2.15 8.83 3.61
CA ALA A 38 2.47 8.13 2.39
C ALA A 38 2.67 6.65 2.70
N ALA A 39 2.08 5.80 1.88
CA ALA A 39 2.25 4.36 1.90
C ALA A 39 2.78 3.89 0.53
N TYR A 40 3.75 2.99 0.58
CA TYR A 40 4.39 2.37 -0.56
C TYR A 40 4.27 0.86 -0.40
N VAL A 41 3.89 0.18 -1.48
CA VAL A 41 3.83 -1.28 -1.51
C VAL A 41 4.56 -1.80 -2.74
N GLU A 42 5.38 -2.81 -2.51
CA GLU A 42 5.99 -3.61 -3.56
C GLU A 42 5.24 -4.95 -3.64
N CYS A 43 4.77 -5.30 -4.83
CA CYS A 43 4.13 -6.58 -5.07
C CYS A 43 4.79 -7.34 -6.21
N ARG A 44 4.75 -8.67 -6.15
CA ARG A 44 5.13 -9.57 -7.24
C ARG A 44 3.86 -10.08 -7.93
N THR A 45 3.80 -9.99 -9.26
CA THR A 45 2.73 -10.62 -10.05
C THR A 45 3.04 -12.10 -10.28
N PRO A 46 2.04 -12.92 -10.66
CA PRO A 46 2.24 -14.34 -10.98
C PRO A 46 3.25 -14.57 -12.11
N ASP A 47 3.37 -13.63 -13.05
CA ASP A 47 4.35 -13.70 -14.15
C ASP A 47 5.78 -13.33 -13.68
N GLY A 48 6.00 -13.09 -12.39
CA GLY A 48 7.28 -12.73 -11.80
C GLY A 48 7.66 -11.26 -11.95
N ARG A 49 6.76 -10.39 -12.43
CA ARG A 49 7.02 -8.94 -12.53
C ARG A 49 6.90 -8.29 -11.17
N THR A 50 7.74 -7.30 -10.88
CA THR A 50 7.59 -6.44 -9.70
C THR A 50 6.77 -5.21 -10.08
N VAL A 51 5.74 -4.92 -9.29
CA VAL A 51 4.91 -3.71 -9.42
C VAL A 51 4.91 -2.93 -8.14
N PHE A 52 4.89 -1.61 -8.27
CA PHE A 52 4.91 -0.69 -7.14
C PHE A 52 3.63 0.14 -7.10
N GLY A 53 3.06 0.24 -5.90
CA GLY A 53 1.91 1.06 -5.59
C GLY A 53 2.26 2.15 -4.60
N VAL A 54 1.65 3.32 -4.76
CA VAL A 54 1.80 4.45 -3.85
C VAL A 54 0.44 5.05 -3.53
N GLY A 55 0.23 5.41 -2.27
CA GLY A 55 -0.95 6.11 -1.81
C GLY A 55 -0.57 7.19 -0.82
N ILE A 56 -1.20 8.36 -0.94
CA ILE A 56 -1.03 9.48 -0.01
C ILE A 56 -2.41 9.88 0.48
N ASP A 57 -2.57 9.97 1.79
CA ASP A 57 -3.82 10.39 2.42
C ASP A 57 -3.51 10.92 3.83
N THR A 58 -4.38 11.74 4.42
CA THR A 58 -4.22 12.18 5.82
C THR A 58 -4.42 11.03 6.81
N ASP A 59 -5.12 9.98 6.39
CA ASP A 59 -5.27 8.75 7.15
C ASP A 59 -4.36 7.63 6.60
N ILE A 60 -3.55 7.04 7.48
CA ILE A 60 -2.59 6.01 7.07
C ILE A 60 -3.27 4.77 6.47
N ALA A 61 -4.42 4.35 7.00
CA ALA A 61 -5.12 3.19 6.47
C ALA A 61 -5.61 3.46 5.04
N THR A 62 -6.14 4.66 4.80
CA THR A 62 -6.59 5.10 3.48
C THR A 62 -5.41 5.21 2.50
N ALA A 63 -4.27 5.74 2.94
CA ALA A 63 -3.04 5.75 2.14
C ALA A 63 -2.61 4.33 1.75
N SER A 64 -2.64 3.36 2.68
CA SER A 64 -2.32 1.95 2.40
C SER A 64 -3.26 1.32 1.37
N VAL A 65 -4.58 1.55 1.48
CA VAL A 65 -5.57 1.05 0.50
C VAL A 65 -5.25 1.59 -0.90
N ARG A 66 -5.00 2.91 -1.01
CA ARG A 66 -4.66 3.56 -2.27
C ARG A 66 -3.38 2.98 -2.87
N ALA A 67 -2.37 2.70 -2.04
CA ALA A 67 -1.12 2.08 -2.48
C ALA A 67 -1.37 0.70 -3.11
N VAL A 68 -2.10 -0.18 -2.44
CA VAL A 68 -2.42 -1.53 -2.95
C VAL A 68 -3.23 -1.46 -4.23
N LEU A 69 -4.26 -0.61 -4.30
CA LEU A 69 -5.05 -0.42 -5.52
C LEU A 69 -4.19 0.13 -6.67
N SER A 70 -3.26 1.03 -6.38
CA SER A 70 -2.32 1.53 -7.38
C SER A 70 -1.39 0.42 -7.90
N ALA A 71 -0.94 -0.51 -7.06
CA ALA A 71 -0.14 -1.66 -7.49
C ALA A 71 -0.99 -2.63 -8.34
N ALA A 72 -2.21 -2.94 -7.89
CA ALA A 72 -3.13 -3.84 -8.60
C ALA A 72 -3.51 -3.31 -9.99
N ASN A 73 -3.72 -2.00 -10.14
CA ASN A 73 -4.00 -1.38 -11.44
C ASN A 73 -2.79 -1.39 -12.41
N ARG A 74 -1.58 -1.66 -11.91
CA ARG A 74 -0.34 -1.71 -12.69
C ARG A 74 0.12 -3.13 -13.01
N ALA A 75 -0.54 -4.15 -12.46
CA ALA A 75 -0.24 -5.57 -12.64
C ALA A 75 -0.68 -6.10 -14.01
#